data_AF-A0AAV4LHX4-F1
#
_entry.id   AF-A0AAV4LHX4-F1
#
_cell.length_a   1.000
_cell.length_b   1.000
_cell.length_c   1.000
_cell.angle_alpha   90.00
_cell.angle_beta   90.00
_cell.angle_gamma   90.00
#
_symmetry.space_group_name_H-M   'P 1'
#
loop_
_entity.id
_entity.type
_entity.pdbx_description
1 polymer ?
#
loop_
_entity_poly.entity_id
_entity_poly.type
_entity_poly.pdbx_seq_one_letter_code
_entity_poly.pdbx_strand_id
1 'polypeptide(L)' 'MYKELGVKIHFAVTGASDHVFYLLVETDDYSALCSLLSAVPMKQEFVIKPVRFLEVE' A
#
# COMPACT_ATOMS: atom_id res chain seq x y z
N MET A 1 -1.19 -14.35 5.90
CA MET A 1 0.26 -14.10 5.95
C MET A 1 0.58 -12.60 5.76
N TYR A 2 -0.15 -11.69 6.42
CA TYR A 2 0.09 -10.23 6.38
C TYR A 2 0.09 -9.57 7.77
N LYS A 3 -0.23 -10.35 8.82
CA LYS A 3 -0.21 -9.88 10.22
C LYS A 3 1.21 -9.58 10.72
N GLU A 4 2.23 -10.08 10.02
CA GLU A 4 3.64 -9.98 10.44
C GLU A 4 4.33 -8.69 9.99
N LEU A 5 3.77 -7.94 9.04
CA LEU A 5 4.41 -6.74 8.49
C LEU A 5 3.91 -5.43 9.11
N GLY A 6 2.94 -5.46 10.03
CA GLY A 6 2.39 -4.24 10.64
C GLY A 6 1.57 -3.35 9.68
N VAL A 7 1.32 -3.80 8.45
CA VAL A 7 0.52 -3.08 7.46
C VAL A 7 -0.85 -3.74 7.29
N LYS A 8 -1.91 -2.96 7.36
CA LYS A 8 -3.27 -3.36 7.02
C LYS A 8 -3.62 -2.88 5.62
N ILE A 9 -3.95 -3.80 4.72
CA ILE A 9 -4.38 -3.47 3.36
C ILE A 9 -5.91 -3.40 3.34
N HIS A 10 -6.46 -2.21 3.08
CA HIS A 10 -7.90 -1.98 2.97
C HIS A 10 -8.43 -2.31 1.58
N PHE A 11 -7.63 -2.03 0.56
CA PHE A 11 -8.03 -2.18 -0.83
C PHE A 11 -6.82 -2.49 -1.69
N ALA A 12 -6.99 -3.39 -2.66
CA ALA A 12 -5.97 -3.74 -3.64
C ALA A 12 -6.65 -3.91 -4.99
N VAL A 13 -6.33 -3.05 -5.96
CA VAL A 13 -6.87 -3.14 -7.31
C VAL A 13 -5.80 -3.00 -8.37
N THR A 14 -5.99 -3.74 -9.45
CA THR A 14 -5.26 -3.59 -10.69
C THR A 14 -5.89 -2.49 -11.53
N GLY A 15 -5.13 -1.46 -11.90
CA GLY A 15 -5.55 -0.51 -12.93
C GLY A 15 -5.51 -1.19 -14.30
N ALA A 16 -6.63 -1.17 -15.03
CA ALA A 16 -6.74 -1.78 -16.35
C ALA A 16 -6.13 -0.89 -17.44
N SER A 17 -4.81 -1.00 -17.61
CA SER A 17 -4.07 -0.75 -18.87
C SER A 17 -2.56 -0.95 -18.72
N ASP A 18 -2.00 -0.76 -17.51
CA ASP A 18 -0.55 -0.48 -17.37
C ASP A 18 0.20 -1.30 -16.30
N HIS A 19 -0.30 -2.49 -15.91
CA HIS A 19 0.35 -3.30 -14.86
C HIS A 19 0.56 -2.55 -13.51
N VAL A 20 -0.27 -1.53 -13.25
CA VAL A 20 -0.22 -0.72 -12.03
C VAL A 20 -1.15 -1.31 -10.98
N PHE A 21 -0.62 -1.47 -9.76
CA PHE A 21 -1.40 -1.86 -8.59
C PHE A 21 -1.62 -0.65 -7.70
N TYR A 22 -2.88 -0.40 -7.32
CA TYR A 22 -3.24 0.56 -6.30
C TYR A 22 -3.53 -0.18 -5.00
N LEU A 23 -2.81 0.20 -3.95
CA LEU A 23 -2.98 -0.32 -2.60
C LEU A 23 -3.41 0.83 -1.69
N LEU A 24 -4.53 0.65 -1.00
CA LEU A 24 -4.90 1.48 0.14
C LEU A 24 -4.43 0.75 1.40
N VAL A 25 -3.52 1.36 2.13
CA VAL A 25 -2.87 0.76 3.29
C VAL A 25 -2.96 1.67 4.51
N GLU A 26 -3.04 1.05 5.68
CA GLU A 26 -2.98 1.68 7.00
C GLU A 26 -1.81 1.07 7.76
N THR A 27 -0.98 1.91 8.36
CA THR A 27 0.16 1.52 9.20
C THR A 27 0.44 2.62 10.20
N ASP A 28 0.83 2.25 11.41
CA ASP A 28 1.30 3.19 12.45
C ASP A 28 2.80 3.49 12.31
N ASP A 29 3.51 2.73 11.48
CA ASP A 29 4.95 2.84 11.26
C ASP A 29 5.29 2.87 9.76
N TYR A 30 6.10 3.84 9.34
CA TYR A 30 6.61 3.93 7.98
C TYR A 30 7.58 2.81 7.63
N SER A 31 8.27 2.22 8.61
CA SER A 31 9.20 1.11 8.37
C SER A 31 8.47 -0.13 7.82
N ALA A 32 7.28 -0.41 8.35
CA ALA A 32 6.38 -1.47 7.90
C ALA A 32 5.96 -1.31 6.44
N LEU A 33 5.68 -0.06 6.01
CA LEU A 33 5.40 0.24 4.61
C LEU A 33 6.63 -0.06 3.73
N CYS A 34 7.83 0.37 4.13
CA CYS A 34 9.06 0.09 3.39
C CYS A 34 9.34 -1.41 3.26
N SER A 35 9.10 -2.20 4.32
CA SER A 35 9.23 -3.65 4.29
C SER A 35 8.24 -4.30 3.31
N LEU A 36 6.98 -3.84 3.28
CA LEU A 36 5.98 -4.30 2.32
C LEU A 36 6.43 -4.02 0.88
N LEU A 37 6.86 -2.79 0.58
CA LEU A 37 7.30 -2.39 -0.76
C LEU A 37 8.57 -3.14 -1.20
N SER A 38 9.48 -3.42 -0.27
CA SER A 38 10.71 -4.19 -0.53
C SER A 38 10.46 -5.68 -0.74
N ALA A 39 9.33 -6.22 -0.26
CA ALA A 39 8.94 -7.61 -0.48
C ALA A 39 8.40 -7.85 -1.90
N VAL A 40 8.11 -6.79 -2.66
CA VAL A 40 7.64 -6.91 -4.03
C VAL A 40 8.82 -7.33 -4.93
N PRO A 41 8.75 -8.51 -5.58
CA PRO A 41 9.90 -9.11 -6.27
C PRO A 41 10.26 -8.43 -7.61
N MET A 42 9.66 -7.29 -7.91
CA MET A 42 9.79 -6.58 -9.18
C MET A 42 10.45 -5.24 -8.95
N LYS A 43 11.28 -4.80 -9.91
CA LYS A 43 11.83 -3.45 -9.92
C LYS A 43 10.76 -2.49 -10.41
N GLN A 44 9.91 -2.02 -9.51
CA GLN A 44 8.81 -1.09 -9.80
C GLN A 44 9.00 0.21 -9.02
N GLU A 45 8.53 1.32 -9.61
CA GLU A 45 8.49 2.61 -8.95
C GLU A 45 7.24 2.69 -8.07
N PHE A 46 7.41 3.17 -6.83
CA PHE A 46 6.32 3.33 -5.89
C PHE A 46 6.00 4.82 -5.73
N VAL A 47 4.72 5.17 -5.94
CA VAL A 47 4.20 6.51 -5.65
C VAL A 47 3.33 6.43 -4.42
N ILE A 48 3.83 6.95 -3.30
CA ILE A 48 3.10 6.97 -2.02
C ILE A 48 2.37 8.29 -1.91
N LYS A 49 1.04 8.24 -1.77
CA LYS A 49 0.20 9.41 -1.52
C LYS A 49 -0.47 9.26 -0.16
N PRO A 50 -0.16 10.12 0.83
CA PRO A 50 -0.86 10.08 2.10
C PRO A 50 -2.33 10.43 1.86
N VAL A 51 -3.22 9.64 2.47
CA VAL A 51 -4.67 9.85 2.43
C VAL A 51 -5.15 10.16 3.84
N ARG A 52 -6.15 11.04 3.94
CA ARG A 52 -6.81 11.36 5.21
C ARG A 52 -8.19 10.73 5.20
N PHE A 53 -8.67 10.36 6.38
CA PHE A 53 -10.07 9.99 6.53
C PHE A 53 -10.93 11.19 6.13
N LEU A 54 -11.85 10.99 5.20
CA LEU A 54 -12.88 11.97 4.90
C LEU A 54 -13.94 11.80 5.98
N GLU A 55 -14.01 12.74 6.91
CA GLU A 55 -15.20 12.92 7.75
C GLU A 55 -16.32 13.35 6.79
N VAL A 56 -17.21 12.43 6.46
CA VAL A 56 -18.43 12.75 5.71
C VAL A 56 -19.46 13.17 6.76
N GLU A 57 -19.71 14.48 6.84
CA GLU A 57 -20.82 15.06 7.61
C GLU A 57 -22.19 14.65 7.04
#